data_AF-A0A101C9P8-F1
#
_entry.id   AF-A0A101C9P8-F1
#
_cell.length_a   1.000
_cell.length_b   1.000
_cell.length_c   1.000
_cell.angle_alpha   90.00
_cell.angle_beta   90.00
_cell.angle_gamma   90.00
#
_symmetry.space_group_name_H-M   'P 1'
#
loop_
_entity.id
_entity.type
_entity.pdbx_description
1 polymer ?
#
loop_
_entity_poly.entity_id
_entity_poly.type
_entity_poly.pdbx_seq_one_letter_code
_entity_poly.pdbx_strand_id
1 'polypeptide(L)'
;MQKKILSDQSLEELKRTEKKYKSIIKFHIISFIILIGIAVYMTLENDISMYTALPLLFTPIYIYSLLNLKKVKDEIRVRTAHIFLQKRMQEGK
;
A
#
# COMPACT_ATOMS: atom_id res chain seq x y z
N MET A 1 -7.48 -13.44 13.13
CA MET A 1 -8.45 -12.96 12.13
C MET A 1 -8.06 -13.51 10.77
N GLN A 2 -8.88 -14.37 10.16
CA GLN A 2 -8.66 -14.81 8.77
C GLN A 2 -8.75 -13.62 7.82
N LYS A 3 -7.78 -13.50 6.91
CA LYS A 3 -7.78 -12.45 5.89
C LYS A 3 -8.81 -12.83 4.82
N LYS A 4 -9.95 -12.13 4.78
CA LYS A 4 -10.93 -12.27 3.69
C LYS A 4 -10.27 -11.93 2.35
N ILE A 5 -10.66 -12.65 1.30
CA ILE A 5 -10.24 -12.34 -0.08
C ILE A 5 -10.88 -10.99 -0.45
N LEU A 6 -10.20 -10.19 -1.29
CA LEU A 6 -10.70 -8.85 -1.68
C LEU A 6 -12.10 -8.91 -2.29
N SER A 7 -12.42 -9.99 -3.00
CA SER A 7 -13.75 -10.29 -3.56
C SER A 7 -14.85 -10.33 -2.50
N ASP A 8 -14.55 -10.78 -1.30
CA ASP A 8 -15.55 -11.09 -0.26
C ASP A 8 -15.75 -9.92 0.72
N GLN A 9 -14.98 -8.85 0.54
CA GLN A 9 -15.09 -7.65 1.36
C GLN A 9 -16.29 -6.81 0.93
N SER A 10 -16.89 -6.01 1.82
CA SER A 10 -17.83 -4.96 1.39
C SER A 10 -17.09 -3.75 0.79
N LEU A 11 -17.79 -2.84 0.10
CA LEU A 11 -17.16 -1.60 -0.41
C LEU A 11 -16.56 -0.75 0.73
N GLU A 12 -17.21 -0.74 1.90
CA GLU A 12 -16.72 -0.04 3.08
C GLU A 12 -15.47 -0.72 3.67
N GLU A 13 -15.48 -2.05 3.76
CA GLU A 13 -14.30 -2.82 4.18
C GLU A 13 -13.12 -2.60 3.23
N LEU A 14 -13.35 -2.57 1.91
CA LEU A 14 -12.32 -2.25 0.91
C LEU A 14 -11.74 -0.85 1.10
N LYS A 15 -12.58 0.16 1.35
CA LYS A 15 -12.10 1.53 1.65
C LYS A 15 -11.26 1.58 2.93
N ARG A 16 -11.61 0.80 3.95
CA ARG A 16 -10.80 0.66 5.17
C ARG A 16 -9.46 -0.03 4.89
N THR A 17 -9.47 -1.09 4.07
CA THR A 17 -8.25 -1.76 3.58
C THR A 17 -7.37 -0.79 2.79
N GLU A 18 -7.93 0.04 1.91
CA GLU A 18 -7.21 1.06 1.15
C GLU A 18 -6.51 2.06 2.09
N LYS A 19 -7.22 2.58 3.08
CA LYS A 19 -6.65 3.49 4.10
C LYS A 19 -5.51 2.83 4.87
N LYS A 20 -5.65 1.56 5.24
CA LYS A 20 -4.58 0.80 5.93
C LYS A 20 -3.31 0.73 5.06
N TYR A 21 -3.43 0.36 3.80
CA TYR A 21 -2.27 0.32 2.90
C TYR A 21 -1.65 1.70 2.67
N LYS A 22 -2.46 2.76 2.53
CA LYS A 22 -1.95 4.15 2.46
C LYS A 22 -1.15 4.53 3.72
N SER A 23 -1.60 4.13 4.90
CA SER A 23 -0.88 4.38 6.15
C SER A 23 0.44 3.59 6.22
N ILE A 24 0.43 2.32 5.81
CA ILE A 24 1.64 1.48 5.76
C ILE A 24 2.68 2.08 4.80
N ILE A 25 2.25 2.55 3.63
CA ILE A 25 3.13 3.21 2.65
C ILE A 25 3.72 4.50 3.21
N LYS A 26 2.90 5.33 3.88
CA LYS A 26 3.39 6.55 4.54
C LYS A 26 4.44 6.24 5.61
N PHE A 27 4.17 5.24 6.45
CA PHE A 27 5.13 4.77 7.44
C PHE A 27 6.43 4.30 6.79
N HIS A 28 6.35 3.48 5.74
CA HIS A 28 7.54 3.02 5.01
C HIS A 28 8.36 4.19 4.48
N ILE A 29 7.75 5.21 3.89
CA ILE A 29 8.47 6.39 3.38
C ILE A 29 9.24 7.09 4.50
N ILE A 30 8.60 7.32 5.65
CA ILE A 30 9.24 7.96 6.81
C ILE A 30 10.40 7.10 7.31
N SER A 31 10.19 5.79 7.48
CA SER A 31 11.24 4.86 7.87
C SER A 31 12.38 4.83 6.86
N PHE A 32 12.09 4.92 5.57
CA PHE A 32 13.11 4.91 4.52
C PHE A 32 14.01 6.15 4.59
N ILE A 33 13.44 7.32 4.85
CA ILE A 33 14.21 8.56 5.04
C ILE A 33 15.15 8.43 6.26
N ILE A 34 14.65 7.88 7.36
CA ILE A 34 15.46 7.64 8.57
C ILE A 34 16.59 6.65 8.26
N LEU A 35 16.29 5.56 7.56
CA LEU A 35 17.28 4.55 7.17
C LEU A 35 18.35 5.12 6.25
N ILE A 36 18.00 6.00 5.31
CA ILE A 36 18.98 6.70 4.48
C ILE A 36 19.90 7.57 5.35
N GLY A 37 19.34 8.32 6.31
CA GLY A 37 20.15 9.14 7.23
C GLY A 37 21.15 8.30 8.02
N ILE A 38 20.70 7.17 8.58
CA ILE A 38 21.57 6.22 9.31
C ILE A 38 22.62 5.63 8.37
N ALA A 39 22.23 5.21 7.16
CA ALA A 39 23.14 4.64 6.19
C ALA A 39 24.25 5.62 5.82
N VAL A 40 23.91 6.89 5.56
CA VAL A 40 24.90 7.94 5.27
C VAL A 40 25.84 8.15 6.46
N TYR A 41 25.30 8.32 7.67
CA TYR A 41 26.11 8.51 8.88
C TYR A 41 27.08 7.34 9.11
N MET A 42 26.59 6.11 9.02
CA MET A 42 27.41 4.91 9.22
C MET A 42 28.44 4.72 8.12
N THR A 43 28.17 5.16 6.88
CA THR A 43 29.14 5.11 5.78
C THR A 43 30.33 6.05 6.04
N LEU A 44 30.07 7.22 6.63
CA LEU A 44 31.11 8.19 6.96
C LEU A 44 32.01 7.71 8.11
N GLU A 45 31.46 6.96 9.06
CA GLU A 45 32.18 6.48 10.25
C GLU A 45 32.87 5.12 10.05
N ASN A 46 32.27 4.19 9.31
CA ASN A 46 32.68 2.77 9.28
C ASN A 46 32.88 2.20 7.87
N ASP A 47 33.09 3.06 6.86
CA ASP A 47 33.07 2.68 5.45
C ASP A 47 31.76 1.95 5.04
N ILE A 48 31.76 1.32 3.86
CA ILE A 48 30.61 0.55 3.38
C ILE A 48 30.38 -0.67 4.28
N SER A 49 29.31 -0.63 5.06
CA SER A 49 28.88 -1.71 5.95
C SER A 49 27.49 -2.25 5.57
N MET A 50 27.04 -3.34 6.21
CA MET A 50 25.72 -3.94 5.94
C MET A 50 24.54 -2.95 6.14
N TYR A 51 24.73 -1.93 6.99
CA TYR A 51 23.72 -0.90 7.26
C TYR A 51 23.46 -0.01 6.04
N THR A 52 24.44 0.10 5.12
CA THR A 52 24.31 0.90 3.89
C THR A 52 23.40 0.23 2.86
N ALA A 53 23.36 -1.11 2.84
CA ALA A 53 22.47 -1.89 1.98
C ALA A 53 21.06 -2.06 2.58
N LEU A 54 20.89 -1.77 3.87
CA LEU A 54 19.64 -1.99 4.60
C LEU A 54 18.43 -1.30 3.94
N PRO A 55 18.50 -0.03 3.49
CA PRO A 55 17.38 0.60 2.79
C PRO A 55 16.94 -0.21 1.55
N LEU A 56 17.88 -0.70 0.74
CA LEU A 56 17.60 -1.46 -0.47
C LEU A 56 16.93 -2.82 -0.16
N LEU A 57 17.31 -3.46 0.96
CA LEU A 57 16.69 -4.71 1.39
C LEU A 57 15.21 -4.56 1.75
N PHE A 58 14.77 -3.36 2.16
CA PHE A 58 13.36 -3.08 2.43
C PHE A 58 12.54 -2.73 1.17
N THR A 59 13.17 -2.53 0.02
CA THR A 59 12.49 -2.17 -1.23
C THR A 59 11.45 -3.21 -1.69
N PRO A 60 11.69 -4.54 -1.68
CA PRO A 60 10.70 -5.53 -2.10
C PRO A 60 9.39 -5.47 -1.29
N ILE A 61 9.50 -5.23 0.02
CA ILE A 61 8.33 -5.12 0.92
C ILE A 61 7.50 -3.88 0.57
N TYR A 62 8.16 -2.78 0.23
CA TYR A 62 7.52 -1.56 -0.23
C TYR A 62 6.79 -1.77 -1.55
N ILE A 63 7.45 -2.37 -2.54
CA ILE A 63 6.84 -2.70 -3.84
C ILE A 63 5.62 -3.60 -3.65
N TYR A 64 5.71 -4.64 -2.83
CA TYR A 64 4.58 -5.52 -2.53
C TYR A 64 3.39 -4.76 -1.93
N SER A 65 3.65 -3.81 -1.04
CA SER A 65 2.61 -2.96 -0.44
C SER A 65 1.95 -2.04 -1.47
N LEU A 66 2.71 -1.48 -2.41
CA LEU A 66 2.18 -0.68 -3.51
C LEU A 66 1.30 -1.50 -4.45
N LEU A 67 1.74 -2.70 -4.82
CA LEU A 67 0.97 -3.60 -5.68
C LEU A 67 -0.37 -3.99 -5.03
N ASN A 68 -0.37 -4.27 -3.72
CA ASN A 68 -1.60 -4.56 -2.99
C ASN A 68 -2.53 -3.35 -2.90
N LEU A 69 -1.99 -2.14 -2.67
CA LEU A 69 -2.81 -0.92 -2.70
C LEU A 69 -3.47 -0.74 -4.07
N LYS A 70 -2.73 -0.99 -5.17
CA LYS A 70 -3.26 -0.90 -6.53
C LYS A 70 -4.41 -1.88 -6.74
N LYS A 71 -4.25 -3.15 -6.36
CA LYS A 71 -5.32 -4.17 -6.43
C LYS A 71 -6.59 -3.75 -5.69
N VAL A 72 -6.44 -3.21 -4.47
CA VAL A 72 -7.58 -2.73 -3.68
C VAL A 72 -8.27 -1.55 -4.36
N LYS A 73 -7.52 -0.59 -4.91
CA LYS A 73 -8.07 0.57 -5.63
C LYS A 73 -8.83 0.16 -6.89
N ASP A 74 -8.30 -0.80 -7.64
CA ASP A 74 -8.93 -1.29 -8.86
C ASP A 74 -10.25 -1.99 -8.52
N GLU A 75 -10.30 -2.81 -7.47
CA GLU A 75 -11.53 -3.45 -6.98
C GLU A 75 -12.59 -2.42 -6.54
N ILE A 76 -12.19 -1.38 -5.80
CA ILE A 76 -13.09 -0.28 -5.40
C ILE A 76 -13.66 0.42 -6.64
N ARG A 77 -12.85 0.65 -7.66
CA ARG A 77 -13.27 1.33 -8.89
C ARG A 77 -14.32 0.51 -9.63
N VAL A 78 -14.05 -0.78 -9.85
CA VAL A 78 -14.97 -1.70 -10.55
C VAL A 78 -16.32 -1.75 -9.84
N ARG A 79 -16.32 -1.90 -8.51
CA ARG A 79 -17.57 -1.96 -7.72
C ARG A 79 -18.34 -0.65 -7.73
N THR A 80 -17.65 0.47 -7.61
CA THR A 80 -18.29 1.79 -7.65
C THR A 80 -18.96 2.02 -9.01
N ALA A 81 -18.28 1.65 -10.10
CA ALA A 81 -18.84 1.70 -11.45
C ALA A 81 -20.07 0.79 -11.60
N HIS A 82 -19.99 -0.45 -11.10
CA HIS A 82 -21.11 -1.39 -11.15
C HIS A 82 -22.35 -0.88 -10.38
N ILE A 83 -22.17 -0.38 -9.16
CA ILE A 83 -23.25 0.20 -8.35
C ILE A 83 -23.87 1.41 -9.06
N PHE A 84 -23.03 2.27 -9.66
CA PHE A 84 -23.52 3.43 -10.41
C PHE A 84 -24.36 3.03 -11.62
N LEU A 85 -23.89 2.05 -12.40
CA LEU A 85 -24.62 1.52 -13.56
C LEU A 85 -25.97 0.91 -13.16
N GLN A 86 -26.00 0.13 -12.08
CA GLN A 86 -27.26 -0.43 -11.56
C GLN A 86 -28.26 0.65 -11.17
N LYS A 87 -27.81 1.72 -10.50
CA LYS A 87 -28.67 2.84 -10.13
C LYS A 87 -29.25 3.54 -11.37
N ARG A 88 -28.44 3.76 -12.41
CA ARG A 88 -28.89 4.38 -13.67
C ARG A 88 -29.93 3.55 -14.41
N MET A 89 -29.82 2.22 -14.37
CA MET A 89 -30.81 1.32 -14.98
C MET A 89 -32.15 1.28 -14.20
N GLN A 90 -32.14 1.60 -12.91
CA GLN A 90 -33.35 1.67 -12.09
C GLN A 90 -34.07 3.01 -12.22
N GLU A 91 -33.35 4.11 -12.38
CA GLU A 91 -33.92 5.46 -12.58
C GLU A 91 -34.47 5.69 -13.99
N GLY A 92 -34.07 4.87 -14.97
CA GLY A 92 -34.54 4.94 -16.36
C GLY A 92 -35.77 4.05 -16.67
N LYS A 93 -36.40 3.46 -15.65
CA LYS A 93 -37.65 2.70 -15.74
C LYS A 93 -38.76 3.47 -15.02
#